data_AF-A0A812Q934-F1
#
_entry.id   AF-A0A812Q934-F1
#
_cell.length_a   1.000
_cell.length_b   1.000
_cell.length_c   1.000
_cell.angle_alpha   90.00
_cell.angle_beta   90.00
_cell.angle_gamma   90.00
#
_symmetry.space_group_name_H-M   'P 1'
#
loop_
_entity.id
_entity.type
_entity.pdbx_description
1 polymer ?
#
loop_
_entity_poly.entity_id
_entity_poly.type
_entity_poly.pdbx_seq_one_letter_code
_entity_poly.pdbx_strand_id
1 'polypeptide(L)'
;MASEIPVAPSKISTGKQGRVELQPPSHAWISWCILFAYLAVFFEGVALLVNDHYGPEILPRVSAAQFHLCSIYVLEVAIALGPGWCAMSPGWTSGELIAHHVPYTFTVMLCFALNQQHKWTLPLVVVLLTPLNEGLFIANSLGAPGWVAKVRRLYGFSVIVLLIGSEIRTWMKVMQQHWADSALLMLLLDQLVLPAIYYHFKLLCMYVRRWRKTRSL
;
A
#
# COMPACT_ATOMS: atom_id res chain seq x y z
N MET A 1 16.10 31.70 -28.88
CA MET A 1 14.97 32.15 -28.06
C MET A 1 13.94 31.03 -28.07
N ALA A 2 13.94 30.19 -27.03
CA ALA A 2 12.98 29.10 -26.89
C ALA A 2 11.71 29.68 -26.25
N SER A 3 10.55 29.52 -26.92
CA SER A 3 9.27 29.97 -26.38
C SER A 3 8.85 29.05 -25.24
N GLU A 4 8.70 29.61 -24.05
CA GLU A 4 8.05 28.94 -22.92
C GLU A 4 6.58 28.72 -23.29
N ILE A 5 6.19 27.45 -23.44
CA ILE A 5 4.79 27.06 -23.56
C ILE A 5 4.19 27.19 -22.15
N PRO A 6 3.20 28.07 -21.92
CA PRO A 6 2.56 28.16 -20.62
C PRO A 6 1.75 26.88 -20.40
N VAL A 7 2.17 26.07 -19.44
CA VAL A 7 1.34 24.96 -18.94
C VAL A 7 0.13 25.59 -18.27
N ALA A 8 -1.01 25.60 -18.96
CA ALA A 8 -2.25 26.09 -18.42
C ALA A 8 -2.58 25.34 -17.11
N PRO A 9 -2.97 26.03 -16.03
CA PRO A 9 -3.38 25.35 -14.81
C PRO A 9 -4.63 24.51 -15.12
N SER A 10 -4.46 23.20 -15.12
CA SER A 10 -5.58 22.27 -15.21
C SER A 10 -6.52 22.59 -14.05
N LYS A 11 -7.74 23.04 -14.35
CA LYS A 11 -8.77 23.30 -13.35
C LYS A 11 -9.00 22.01 -12.55
N ILE A 12 -8.49 21.98 -11.32
CA ILE A 12 -8.75 20.91 -10.36
C ILE A 12 -10.24 21.02 -10.01
N SER A 13 -11.02 20.06 -10.50
CA SER A 13 -12.41 19.86 -10.12
C SER A 13 -12.48 19.67 -8.61
N THR A 14 -13.00 20.66 -7.89
CA THR A 14 -13.18 20.66 -6.44
C THR A 14 -14.26 19.65 -6.05
N GLY A 15 -13.85 18.39 -5.88
CA GLY A 15 -14.67 17.36 -5.27
C GLY A 15 -14.60 17.45 -3.74
N LYS A 16 -15.75 17.77 -3.12
CA LYS A 16 -15.99 18.01 -1.68
C LYS A 16 -15.29 19.26 -1.13
N GLN A 17 -16.09 20.25 -0.72
CA GLN A 17 -15.64 21.44 0.01
C GLN A 17 -14.69 21.04 1.17
N GLY A 18 -13.46 21.57 1.15
CA GLY A 18 -12.48 21.40 2.24
C GLY A 18 -11.39 20.32 2.06
N ARG A 19 -11.35 19.57 0.94
CA ARG A 19 -10.25 18.61 0.69
C ARG A 19 -9.01 19.32 0.14
N VAL A 20 -7.99 19.53 0.99
CA VAL A 20 -6.70 20.11 0.59
C VAL A 20 -5.75 19.00 0.14
N GLU A 21 -5.49 18.92 -1.16
CA GLU A 21 -4.58 17.94 -1.74
C GLU A 21 -3.11 18.36 -1.57
N LEU A 22 -2.25 17.38 -1.33
CA LEU A 22 -0.80 17.54 -1.29
C LEU A 22 -0.30 17.94 -2.68
N GLN A 23 0.67 18.84 -2.71
CA GLN A 23 1.32 19.25 -3.96
C GLN A 23 2.27 18.16 -4.46
N PRO A 24 2.59 18.11 -5.77
CA PRO A 24 3.68 17.27 -6.25
C PRO A 24 5.03 17.78 -5.72
N PRO A 25 6.09 16.95 -5.72
CA PRO A 25 7.43 17.40 -5.37
C PRO A 25 7.89 18.50 -6.33
N SER A 26 8.73 19.42 -5.85
CA SER A 26 9.27 20.52 -6.67
C SER A 26 10.14 20.05 -7.83
N HIS A 27 10.75 18.88 -7.71
CA HIS A 27 11.61 18.29 -8.74
C HIS A 27 11.15 16.88 -9.10
N ALA A 28 10.98 16.63 -10.40
CA ALA A 28 10.47 15.34 -10.90
C ALA A 28 11.37 14.14 -10.57
N TRP A 29 12.69 14.34 -10.40
CA TRP A 29 13.62 13.26 -10.05
C TRP A 29 13.30 12.64 -8.68
N ILE A 30 12.70 13.41 -7.75
CA ILE A 30 12.28 12.91 -6.44
C ILE A 30 11.17 11.86 -6.60
N SER A 31 10.18 12.14 -7.46
CA SER A 31 9.13 11.17 -7.80
C SER A 31 9.71 9.91 -8.45
N TRP A 32 10.73 10.04 -9.31
CA TRP A 32 11.43 8.90 -9.90
C TRP A 32 12.14 8.05 -8.84
N CYS A 33 12.82 8.66 -7.87
CA CYS A 33 13.46 7.92 -6.78
C CYS A 33 12.45 7.13 -5.95
N ILE A 34 11.32 7.73 -5.60
CA ILE A 34 10.26 7.05 -4.83
C ILE A 34 9.61 5.94 -5.68
N LEU A 35 9.39 6.17 -6.97
CA LEU A 35 8.92 5.15 -7.90
C LEU A 35 9.88 3.95 -7.95
N PHE A 36 11.17 4.18 -8.10
CA PHE A 36 12.16 3.10 -8.12
C PHE A 36 12.23 2.35 -6.78
N ALA A 37 12.08 3.06 -5.65
CA ALA A 37 11.99 2.42 -4.34
C ALA A 37 10.77 1.47 -4.26
N TYR A 38 9.60 1.93 -4.70
CA TYR A 38 8.40 1.08 -4.76
C TYR A 38 8.55 -0.12 -5.70
N LEU A 39 9.17 0.07 -6.87
CA LEU A 39 9.44 -1.02 -7.80
C LEU A 39 10.42 -2.04 -7.22
N ALA A 40 11.45 -1.61 -6.50
CA ALA A 40 12.38 -2.51 -5.83
C ALA A 40 11.65 -3.42 -4.83
N VAL A 41 10.82 -2.86 -3.96
CA VAL A 41 10.02 -3.63 -3.00
C VAL A 41 9.04 -4.57 -3.70
N PHE A 42 8.41 -4.12 -4.80
CA PHE A 42 7.56 -5.00 -5.61
C PHE A 42 8.32 -6.23 -6.13
N PHE A 43 9.53 -6.04 -6.66
CA PHE A 43 10.35 -7.15 -7.14
C PHE A 43 10.80 -8.08 -6.00
N GLU A 44 11.08 -7.55 -4.82
CA GLU A 44 11.30 -8.37 -3.61
C GLU A 44 10.09 -9.23 -3.29
N GLY A 45 8.87 -8.64 -3.33
CA GLY A 45 7.62 -9.36 -3.14
C GLY A 45 7.38 -10.48 -4.16
N VAL A 46 7.63 -10.21 -5.45
CA VAL A 46 7.53 -11.23 -6.51
C VAL A 46 8.55 -12.36 -6.28
N ALA A 47 9.79 -12.02 -5.94
CA ALA A 47 10.83 -13.01 -5.68
C ALA A 47 10.52 -13.89 -4.45
N LEU A 48 9.84 -13.33 -3.44
CA LEU A 48 9.34 -14.08 -2.29
C LEU A 48 8.14 -14.97 -2.66
N LEU A 49 7.23 -14.48 -3.50
CA LEU A 49 6.03 -15.21 -3.90
C LEU A 49 6.34 -16.43 -4.78
N VAL A 50 7.32 -16.31 -5.67
CA VAL A 50 7.77 -17.38 -6.58
C VAL A 50 8.66 -18.40 -5.87
N ASN A 51 9.10 -18.13 -4.64
CA ASN A 51 9.91 -19.09 -3.89
C ASN A 51 9.04 -20.27 -3.44
N ASP A 52 9.37 -21.48 -3.89
CA ASP A 52 8.64 -22.71 -3.56
C ASP A 52 8.81 -23.16 -2.09
N HIS A 53 9.70 -22.50 -1.33
CA HIS A 53 10.02 -22.84 0.06
C HIS A 53 9.42 -21.81 1.02
N TYR A 54 8.19 -22.08 1.47
CA TYR A 54 7.51 -21.31 2.51
C TYR A 54 7.80 -21.92 3.89
N GLY A 55 9.06 -21.79 4.34
CA GLY A 55 9.51 -22.20 5.67
C GLY A 55 10.22 -21.07 6.45
N PRO A 56 10.75 -21.35 7.64
CA PRO A 56 11.43 -20.36 8.49
C PRO A 56 12.58 -19.62 7.79
N GLU A 57 13.20 -20.25 6.80
CA GLU A 57 14.29 -19.71 5.97
C GLU A 57 13.91 -18.47 5.16
N ILE A 58 12.62 -18.26 4.87
CA ILE A 58 12.17 -17.08 4.13
C ILE A 58 12.01 -15.85 5.03
N LEU A 59 11.87 -16.05 6.35
CA LEU A 59 11.54 -14.99 7.30
C LEU A 59 12.52 -13.81 7.29
N PRO A 60 13.86 -14.00 7.26
CA PRO A 60 14.78 -12.86 7.20
C PRO A 60 14.56 -11.99 5.96
N ARG A 61 14.25 -12.61 4.81
CA ARG A 61 14.00 -11.90 3.55
C ARG A 61 12.67 -11.17 3.57
N VAL A 62 11.62 -11.81 4.11
CA VAL A 62 10.32 -11.16 4.34
C VAL A 62 10.50 -9.95 5.26
N SER A 63 11.25 -10.11 6.35
CA SER A 63 11.54 -9.04 7.30
C SER A 63 12.21 -7.85 6.62
N ALA A 64 13.29 -8.10 5.87
CA ALA A 64 14.00 -7.05 5.15
C ALA A 64 13.08 -6.28 4.18
N ALA A 65 12.31 -7.00 3.35
CA ALA A 65 11.39 -6.37 2.40
C ALA A 65 10.29 -5.55 3.09
N GLN A 66 9.76 -6.05 4.23
CA GLN A 66 8.81 -5.31 5.06
C GLN A 66 9.43 -4.03 5.64
N PHE A 67 10.69 -4.08 6.10
CA PHE A 67 11.41 -2.89 6.55
C PHE A 67 11.63 -1.90 5.41
N HIS A 68 11.96 -2.35 4.19
CA HIS A 68 12.09 -1.47 3.03
C HIS A 68 10.77 -0.74 2.75
N LEU A 69 9.64 -1.46 2.72
CA LEU A 69 8.32 -0.85 2.51
C LEU A 69 7.96 0.15 3.61
N CYS A 70 8.12 -0.24 4.88
CA CYS A 70 7.88 0.64 6.02
C CYS A 70 8.76 1.90 5.98
N SER A 71 10.02 1.79 5.54
CA SER A 71 10.91 2.94 5.40
C SER A 71 10.41 3.93 4.36
N ILE A 72 9.90 3.45 3.22
CA ILE A 72 9.28 4.31 2.19
C ILE A 72 8.06 5.02 2.78
N TYR A 73 7.18 4.29 3.46
CA TYR A 73 5.97 4.85 4.07
C TYR A 73 6.26 5.91 5.14
N VAL A 74 7.24 5.67 6.02
CA VAL A 74 7.68 6.66 7.01
C VAL A 74 8.25 7.90 6.32
N LEU A 75 9.09 7.70 5.30
CA LEU A 75 9.66 8.80 4.52
C LEU A 75 8.56 9.64 3.86
N GLU A 76 7.58 9.02 3.21
CA GLU A 76 6.47 9.74 2.58
C GLU A 76 5.59 10.48 3.60
N VAL A 77 5.34 9.90 4.77
CA VAL A 77 4.63 10.60 5.85
C VAL A 77 5.43 11.81 6.35
N ALA A 78 6.74 11.66 6.57
CA ALA A 78 7.60 12.75 7.00
C ALA A 78 7.64 13.89 5.96
N ILE A 79 7.69 13.54 4.69
CA ILE A 79 7.63 14.48 3.57
C ILE A 79 6.28 15.21 3.51
N ALA A 80 5.17 14.48 3.66
CA ALA A 80 3.83 15.04 3.59
C ALA A 80 3.53 15.97 4.78
N LEU A 81 4.14 15.71 5.94
CA LEU A 81 3.99 16.53 7.15
C LEU A 81 4.97 17.71 7.20
N GLY A 82 6.18 17.56 6.65
CA GLY A 82 7.19 18.61 6.61
C GLY A 82 7.04 19.49 5.37
N PRO A 83 7.72 19.17 4.26
CA PRO A 83 7.61 19.90 2.99
C PRO A 83 6.20 20.02 2.38
N GLY A 84 5.26 19.15 2.74
CA GLY A 84 3.85 19.27 2.32
C GLY A 84 3.57 18.79 0.89
N TRP A 85 4.35 17.85 0.37
CA TRP A 85 4.16 17.26 -0.95
C TRP A 85 4.02 15.73 -0.93
N CYS A 86 3.59 15.15 -2.05
CA CYS A 86 3.45 13.70 -2.24
C CYS A 86 3.77 13.33 -3.69
N ALA A 87 4.60 12.30 -3.91
CA ALA A 87 4.94 11.83 -5.26
C ALA A 87 3.74 11.28 -6.04
N MET A 88 2.73 10.81 -5.31
CA MET A 88 1.45 10.32 -5.86
C MET A 88 0.43 11.44 -6.10
N SER A 89 0.80 12.71 -5.89
CA SER A 89 -0.05 13.87 -6.20
C SER A 89 -0.31 13.99 -7.71
N PRO A 90 -1.50 14.45 -8.15
CA PRO A 90 -2.65 14.88 -7.35
C PRO A 90 -3.52 13.72 -6.82
N GLY A 91 -4.43 14.03 -5.90
CA GLY A 91 -5.43 13.07 -5.42
C GLY A 91 -5.20 12.46 -4.04
N TRP A 92 -4.21 12.93 -3.29
CA TRP A 92 -3.94 12.52 -1.90
C TRP A 92 -3.90 13.72 -0.96
N THR A 93 -4.47 13.57 0.22
CA THR A 93 -4.31 14.50 1.35
C THR A 93 -3.35 13.93 2.39
N SER A 94 -2.78 14.77 3.26
CA SER A 94 -1.91 14.29 4.36
C SER A 94 -2.64 13.32 5.27
N GLY A 95 -3.92 13.59 5.58
CA GLY A 95 -4.74 12.69 6.41
C GLY A 95 -4.97 11.33 5.77
N GLU A 96 -5.21 11.28 4.45
CA GLU A 96 -5.36 10.02 3.71
C GLU A 96 -4.03 9.24 3.67
N LEU A 97 -2.91 9.92 3.47
CA LEU A 97 -1.58 9.30 3.47
C LEU A 97 -1.24 8.70 4.85
N ILE A 98 -1.45 9.47 5.92
CA ILE A 98 -1.22 9.00 7.30
C ILE A 98 -2.10 7.81 7.63
N ALA A 99 -3.40 7.90 7.32
CA ALA A 99 -4.35 6.81 7.57
C ALA A 99 -4.03 5.54 6.76
N HIS A 100 -3.31 5.67 5.65
CA HIS A 100 -2.86 4.54 4.84
C HIS A 100 -1.54 3.93 5.36
N HIS A 101 -0.53 4.76 5.59
CA HIS A 101 0.84 4.32 5.87
C HIS A 101 1.12 4.01 7.35
N VAL A 102 0.61 4.82 8.27
CA VAL A 102 0.97 4.73 9.69
C VAL A 102 0.39 3.47 10.36
N PRO A 103 -0.91 3.12 10.20
CA PRO A 103 -1.45 1.92 10.83
C PRO A 103 -0.75 0.65 10.39
N TYR A 104 -0.44 0.53 9.09
CA TYR A 104 0.31 -0.59 8.57
C TYR A 104 1.73 -0.64 9.16
N THR A 105 2.47 0.46 9.10
CA THR A 105 3.85 0.52 9.62
C THR A 105 3.89 0.14 11.11
N PHE A 106 2.97 0.69 11.90
CA PHE A 106 2.85 0.36 13.32
C PHE A 106 2.54 -1.13 13.54
N THR A 107 1.60 -1.69 12.78
CA THR A 107 1.22 -3.11 12.90
C THR A 107 2.39 -4.04 12.56
N VAL A 108 3.13 -3.72 11.49
CA VAL A 108 4.31 -4.48 11.09
C VAL A 108 5.38 -4.40 12.19
N MET A 109 5.74 -3.19 12.65
CA MET A 109 6.74 -3.03 13.72
C MET A 109 6.34 -3.76 15.01
N LEU A 110 5.07 -3.72 15.39
CA LEU A 110 4.55 -4.44 16.56
C LEU A 110 4.65 -5.96 16.36
N CYS A 111 4.29 -6.47 15.17
CA CYS A 111 4.41 -7.88 14.83
C CYS A 111 5.86 -8.38 14.95
N PHE A 112 6.83 -7.58 14.49
CA PHE A 112 8.26 -7.87 14.63
C PHE A 112 8.74 -7.80 16.08
N ALA A 113 8.36 -6.75 16.82
CA ALA A 113 8.74 -6.58 18.23
C ALA A 113 8.26 -7.73 19.11
N LEU A 114 7.12 -8.35 18.76
CA LEU A 114 6.51 -9.46 19.48
C LEU A 114 6.85 -10.84 18.88
N ASN A 115 7.74 -10.88 17.90
CA ASN A 115 8.19 -12.09 17.19
C ASN A 115 7.04 -12.91 16.58
N GLN A 116 5.98 -12.27 16.10
CA GLN A 116 4.77 -12.92 15.55
C GLN A 116 4.78 -13.03 14.01
N GLN A 117 5.80 -12.48 13.34
CA GLN A 117 5.87 -12.40 11.88
C GLN A 117 5.75 -13.76 11.18
N HIS A 118 6.22 -14.83 11.81
CA HIS A 118 6.18 -16.18 11.26
C HIS A 118 4.76 -16.69 11.03
N LYS A 119 3.80 -16.30 11.89
CA LYS A 119 2.38 -16.65 11.73
C LYS A 119 1.74 -15.94 10.54
N TRP A 120 2.21 -14.72 10.27
CA TRP A 120 1.63 -13.79 9.30
C TRP A 120 2.43 -13.72 7.99
N THR A 121 3.35 -14.66 7.76
CA THR A 121 4.27 -14.66 6.61
C THR A 121 3.56 -14.49 5.27
N LEU A 122 2.48 -15.23 5.03
CA LEU A 122 1.79 -15.17 3.73
C LEU A 122 1.16 -13.78 3.46
N PRO A 123 0.34 -13.21 4.36
CA PRO A 123 -0.11 -11.81 4.23
C PRO A 123 1.03 -10.80 4.09
N LEU A 124 2.12 -10.97 4.84
CA LEU A 124 3.33 -10.13 4.72
C LEU A 124 4.02 -10.27 3.36
N VAL A 125 3.96 -11.42 2.69
CA VAL A 125 4.47 -11.55 1.32
C VAL A 125 3.51 -10.90 0.32
N VAL A 126 2.21 -11.14 0.45
CA VAL A 126 1.21 -10.60 -0.49
C VAL A 126 1.14 -9.07 -0.44
N VAL A 127 1.33 -8.46 0.73
CA VAL A 127 1.31 -6.98 0.86
C VAL A 127 2.48 -6.33 0.10
N LEU A 128 3.59 -7.03 -0.11
CA LEU A 128 4.72 -6.51 -0.91
C LEU A 128 4.39 -6.39 -2.41
N LEU A 129 3.19 -6.78 -2.82
CA LEU A 129 2.67 -6.52 -4.16
C LEU A 129 1.98 -5.14 -4.25
N THR A 130 1.49 -4.58 -3.14
CA THR A 130 0.84 -3.25 -3.13
C THR A 130 1.74 -2.10 -3.61
N PRO A 131 3.07 -2.09 -3.39
CA PRO A 131 4.00 -1.09 -3.93
C PRO A 131 3.85 -0.81 -5.42
N LEU A 132 3.56 -1.81 -6.25
CA LEU A 132 3.36 -1.57 -7.68
C LEU A 132 2.12 -0.71 -7.94
N ASN A 133 1.06 -0.85 -7.14
CA ASN A 133 -0.12 0.00 -7.29
C ASN A 133 0.20 1.47 -6.97
N GLU A 134 1.01 1.73 -5.95
CA GLU A 134 1.50 3.08 -5.61
C GLU A 134 2.49 3.62 -6.65
N GLY A 135 3.42 2.78 -7.11
CA GLY A 135 4.31 3.13 -8.21
C GLY A 135 3.56 3.50 -9.50
N LEU A 136 2.46 2.80 -9.81
CA LEU A 136 1.60 3.15 -10.94
C LEU A 136 0.84 4.47 -10.73
N PHE A 137 0.57 4.90 -9.49
CA PHE A 137 0.08 6.27 -9.24
C PHE A 137 1.15 7.31 -9.58
N ILE A 138 2.39 7.09 -9.12
CA ILE A 138 3.52 8.00 -9.40
C ILE A 138 3.84 8.03 -10.90
N ALA A 139 3.78 6.89 -11.59
CA ALA A 139 3.97 6.84 -13.04
C ALA A 139 2.92 7.72 -13.76
N ASN A 140 1.66 7.68 -13.33
CA ASN A 140 0.62 8.55 -13.89
C ASN A 140 0.90 10.03 -13.60
N SER A 141 1.38 10.40 -12.41
CA SER A 141 1.75 11.80 -12.09
C SER A 141 2.94 12.29 -12.90
N LEU A 142 3.84 11.38 -13.28
CA LEU A 142 4.97 11.62 -14.18
C LEU A 142 4.61 11.64 -15.68
N GLY A 143 3.33 11.50 -16.03
CA GLY A 143 2.85 11.59 -17.41
C GLY A 143 2.74 10.27 -18.17
N ALA A 144 2.66 9.14 -17.46
CA ALA A 144 2.41 7.85 -18.10
C ALA A 144 1.08 7.83 -18.89
N PRO A 145 0.98 7.00 -19.96
CA PRO A 145 -0.21 6.97 -20.80
C PRO A 145 -1.48 6.57 -20.04
N GLY A 146 -2.65 7.08 -20.45
CA GLY A 146 -3.91 6.87 -19.74
C GLY A 146 -4.38 5.41 -19.58
N TRP A 147 -3.83 4.45 -20.33
CA TRP A 147 -4.10 3.02 -20.12
C TRP A 147 -3.50 2.50 -18.81
N VAL A 148 -2.43 3.12 -18.31
CA VAL A 148 -1.78 2.77 -17.03
C VAL A 148 -2.76 2.92 -15.87
N ALA A 149 -3.62 3.92 -15.89
CA ALA A 149 -4.70 4.09 -14.92
C ALA A 149 -5.73 2.93 -14.95
N LYS A 150 -5.97 2.29 -16.11
CA LYS A 150 -6.85 1.11 -16.21
C LYS A 150 -6.17 -0.11 -15.61
N VAL A 151 -4.91 -0.36 -15.96
CA VAL A 151 -4.11 -1.47 -15.43
C VAL A 151 -3.95 -1.37 -13.92
N ARG A 152 -3.62 -0.18 -13.40
CA ARG A 152 -3.54 0.09 -11.97
C ARG A 152 -4.82 -0.31 -11.22
N ARG A 153 -5.99 0.04 -11.75
CA ARG A 153 -7.28 -0.31 -11.10
C ARG A 153 -7.50 -1.82 -11.05
N LEU A 154 -7.23 -2.53 -12.14
CA LEU A 154 -7.35 -3.98 -12.19
C LEU A 154 -6.35 -4.64 -11.24
N TYR A 155 -5.10 -4.19 -11.27
CA TYR A 155 -4.03 -4.69 -10.42
C TYR A 155 -4.34 -4.47 -8.93
N GLY A 156 -4.66 -3.24 -8.53
CA GLY A 156 -5.03 -2.90 -7.16
C GLY A 156 -6.23 -3.69 -6.67
N PHE A 157 -7.24 -3.94 -7.51
CA PHE A 157 -8.34 -4.83 -7.17
C PHE A 157 -7.86 -6.25 -6.88
N SER A 158 -7.07 -6.84 -7.78
CA SER A 158 -6.58 -8.22 -7.63
C SER A 158 -5.72 -8.40 -6.39
N VAL A 159 -4.79 -7.47 -6.11
CA VAL A 159 -3.95 -7.52 -4.91
C VAL A 159 -4.78 -7.42 -3.62
N ILE A 160 -5.78 -6.53 -3.57
CA ILE A 160 -6.65 -6.41 -2.40
C ILE A 160 -7.48 -7.68 -2.17
N VAL A 161 -7.97 -8.33 -3.23
CA VAL A 161 -8.67 -9.62 -3.12
C VAL A 161 -7.73 -10.71 -2.57
N LEU A 162 -6.51 -10.78 -3.09
CA LEU A 162 -5.49 -11.73 -2.61
C LEU A 162 -5.14 -11.47 -1.13
N LEU A 163 -5.00 -10.21 -0.74
CA LEU A 163 -4.74 -9.80 0.65
C LEU A 163 -5.84 -10.30 1.57
N ILE A 164 -7.11 -9.93 1.30
CA ILE A 164 -8.25 -10.37 2.11
C ILE A 164 -8.29 -11.89 2.22
N GLY A 165 -8.11 -12.61 1.11
CA GLY A 165 -8.09 -14.07 1.12
C GLY A 165 -6.97 -14.64 2.00
N SER A 166 -5.76 -14.08 1.89
CA SER A 166 -4.61 -14.49 2.69
C SER A 166 -4.76 -14.17 4.18
N GLU A 167 -5.32 -13.01 4.52
CA GLU A 167 -5.58 -12.56 5.89
C GLU A 167 -6.63 -13.44 6.56
N ILE A 168 -7.77 -13.69 5.90
CA ILE A 168 -8.83 -14.57 6.41
C ILE A 168 -8.29 -15.99 6.62
N ARG A 169 -7.58 -16.55 5.64
CA ARG A 169 -6.99 -17.89 5.75
C ARG A 169 -6.02 -17.98 6.93
N THR A 170 -5.17 -16.97 7.11
CA THR A 170 -4.19 -16.94 8.19
C THR A 170 -4.86 -16.78 9.54
N TRP A 171 -5.82 -15.85 9.66
CA TRP A 171 -6.61 -15.65 10.87
C TRP A 171 -7.34 -16.94 11.28
N MET A 172 -8.01 -17.64 10.35
CA MET A 172 -8.66 -18.92 10.66
C MET A 172 -7.68 -19.96 11.22
N LYS A 173 -6.50 -20.10 10.61
CA LYS A 173 -5.46 -21.03 11.10
C LYS A 173 -4.97 -20.67 12.49
N VAL A 174 -4.74 -19.39 12.74
CA VAL A 174 -4.25 -18.90 14.04
C VAL A 174 -5.33 -19.06 15.13
N MET A 175 -6.61 -18.80 14.81
CA MET A 175 -7.72 -19.01 15.75
C MET A 175 -7.88 -20.50 16.12
N GLN A 176 -7.71 -21.41 15.16
CA GLN A 176 -7.72 -22.86 15.44
C GLN A 176 -6.62 -23.26 16.44
N GLN A 177 -5.43 -22.66 16.34
CA GLN A 177 -4.34 -22.91 17.29
C GLN A 177 -4.65 -22.36 18.68
N HIS A 178 -5.19 -21.14 18.78
CA HIS A 178 -5.53 -20.55 20.08
C HIS A 178 -6.64 -21.29 20.83
N TRP A 179 -7.59 -21.89 20.10
CA TRP A 179 -8.60 -22.76 20.69
C TRP A 179 -8.02 -24.04 21.30
N ALA A 180 -6.83 -24.46 20.88
CA ALA A 180 -6.11 -25.57 21.50
C ALA A 180 -5.26 -25.11 22.71
N ASP A 181 -4.63 -23.93 22.64
CA ASP A 181 -3.53 -23.56 23.55
C ASP A 181 -3.89 -22.56 24.67
N SER A 182 -5.13 -22.03 24.72
CA SER A 182 -5.62 -21.14 25.81
C SER A 182 -4.78 -19.87 26.08
N ALA A 183 -4.10 -19.31 25.07
CA ALA A 183 -3.22 -18.15 25.21
C ALA A 183 -3.92 -16.80 24.91
N LEU A 184 -4.56 -16.21 25.92
CA LEU A 184 -5.45 -15.05 25.77
C LEU A 184 -4.76 -13.75 25.31
N LEU A 185 -3.51 -13.49 25.71
CA LEU A 185 -2.76 -12.29 25.29
C LEU A 185 -2.38 -12.33 23.79
N MET A 186 -1.99 -13.51 23.30
CA MET A 186 -1.63 -13.70 21.89
C MET A 186 -2.87 -13.64 20.99
N LEU A 187 -4.00 -14.14 21.49
CA LEU A 187 -5.30 -14.03 20.83
C LEU A 187 -5.69 -12.56 20.55
N LEU A 188 -5.47 -11.65 21.52
CA LEU A 188 -5.79 -10.22 21.38
C LEU A 188 -4.95 -9.53 20.30
N LEU A 189 -3.67 -9.86 20.20
CA LEU A 189 -2.77 -9.31 19.19
C LEU A 189 -3.13 -9.79 17.79
N ASP A 190 -3.51 -11.05 17.66
CA ASP A 190 -3.96 -11.61 16.37
C ASP A 190 -5.30 -11.01 15.91
N GLN A 191 -6.07 -10.34 16.79
CA GLN A 191 -7.25 -9.57 16.37
C GLN A 191 -6.92 -8.23 15.70
N LEU A 192 -5.66 -7.76 15.78
CA LEU A 192 -5.23 -6.54 15.07
C LEU A 192 -5.33 -6.68 13.53
N VAL A 193 -5.49 -7.90 13.03
CA VAL A 193 -5.81 -8.16 11.62
C VAL A 193 -7.22 -7.69 11.24
N LEU A 194 -8.19 -7.67 12.16
CA LEU A 194 -9.58 -7.38 11.82
C LEU A 194 -9.77 -5.94 11.29
N PRO A 195 -9.15 -4.90 11.89
CA PRO A 195 -9.09 -3.58 11.28
C PRO A 195 -8.49 -3.58 9.86
N ALA A 196 -7.46 -4.39 9.60
CA ALA A 196 -6.83 -4.50 8.28
C ALA A 196 -7.78 -5.14 7.26
N ILE A 197 -8.43 -6.25 7.60
CA ILE A 197 -9.44 -6.91 6.77
C ILE A 197 -10.59 -5.93 6.46
N TYR A 198 -11.07 -5.22 7.47
CA TYR A 198 -12.14 -4.22 7.30
C TYR A 198 -11.71 -3.08 6.38
N TYR A 199 -10.48 -2.58 6.53
CA TYR A 199 -9.90 -1.57 5.67
C TYR A 199 -9.80 -2.05 4.21
N HIS A 200 -9.27 -3.25 3.98
CA HIS A 200 -9.19 -3.86 2.65
C HIS A 200 -10.58 -4.08 2.04
N PHE A 201 -11.57 -4.49 2.84
CA PHE A 201 -12.96 -4.63 2.38
C PHE A 201 -13.57 -3.29 1.97
N LYS A 202 -13.29 -2.20 2.69
CA LYS A 202 -13.67 -0.84 2.29
C LYS A 202 -13.04 -0.45 0.95
N LEU A 203 -11.75 -0.72 0.76
CA LEU A 203 -11.06 -0.47 -0.51
C LEU A 203 -11.67 -1.28 -1.66
N LEU A 204 -11.96 -2.56 -1.43
CA LEU A 204 -12.64 -3.43 -2.40
C LEU A 204 -14.00 -2.86 -2.81
N CYS A 205 -14.82 -2.45 -1.82
CA CYS A 205 -16.10 -1.80 -2.07
C CYS A 205 -15.94 -0.53 -2.92
N MET A 206 -14.89 0.26 -2.68
CA MET A 206 -14.60 1.45 -3.50
C MET A 206 -14.23 1.08 -4.94
N TYR A 207 -13.40 0.06 -5.16
CA TYR A 207 -13.08 -0.43 -6.50
C TYR A 207 -14.33 -0.88 -7.25
N VAL A 208 -15.18 -1.70 -6.62
CA VAL A 208 -16.44 -2.18 -7.21
C VAL A 208 -17.38 -1.02 -7.56
N ARG A 209 -17.56 -0.05 -6.64
CA ARG A 209 -18.39 1.14 -6.88
C ARG A 209 -17.88 1.96 -8.06
N ARG A 210 -16.57 2.19 -8.15
CA ARG A 210 -15.95 2.91 -9.27
C ARG A 210 -16.14 2.16 -10.58
N TRP A 211 -15.99 0.84 -10.57
CA TRP A 211 -16.18 0.01 -11.76
C TRP A 211 -17.60 0.07 -12.31
N ARG A 212 -18.61 0.00 -11.43
CA ARG A 212 -20.03 0.13 -11.80
C ARG A 212 -20.31 1.49 -12.45
N LYS A 213 -19.76 2.58 -11.91
CA LYS A 213 -19.91 3.93 -12.48
C LYS A 213 -19.29 4.09 -13.86
N THR A 214 -18.14 3.46 -14.12
CA THR A 214 -17.53 3.45 -15.46
C THR A 214 -18.25 2.59 -16.49
N ARG A 215 -19.18 1.71 -16.09
CA ARG A 215 -20.03 0.94 -17.03
C ARG A 215 -21.36 1.63 -17.33
N SER A 216 -21.76 2.62 -16.52
CA SER A 216 -23.00 3.38 -16.67
C SER A 216 -22.81 4.74 -17.35
N LEU A 217 -21.60 5.02 -17.84
CA LEU A 217 -21.21 6.18 -18.64
C LEU A 217 -20.69 5.65 -19.98
#